data_AF-A0A1M6WSC3-F1
#
_entry.id   AF-A0A1M6WSC3-F1
#
_cell.length_a   1.000
_cell.length_b   1.000
_cell.length_c   1.000
_cell.angle_alpha   90.00
_cell.angle_beta   90.00
_cell.angle_gamma   90.00
#
_symmetry.space_group_name_H-M   'P 1'
#
loop_
_entity.id
_entity.type
_entity.pdbx_description
1 polymer ?
#
loop_
_entity_poly.entity_id
_entity_poly.type
_entity_poly.pdbx_seq_one_letter_code
_entity_poly.pdbx_strand_id
1 'polypeptide(L)'
;MKKILFFPVLFFILLLNIAGTCCADEVVVTSTVDKIPDAIRSTLNQGTWKITYFFDSKTNKLNSFSGYNFTFGLNDVLTAQSTSLDYSGKWSVIKSNKMDDNPHNDIEFTIAFLNPNGAGLSEDWHVFEITPTQLRLRTTESSAGETKYLTFEKS
;
A
#
# COMPACT_ATOMS: atom_id res chain seq x y z
N MET A 1 -35.99 35.38 -68.22
CA MET A 1 -34.71 34.70 -67.90
C MET A 1 -34.44 35.01 -66.43
N LYS A 2 -34.23 34.12 -65.45
CA LYS A 2 -33.84 32.70 -65.42
C LYS A 2 -34.20 32.19 -63.98
N LYS A 3 -35.02 31.15 -63.93
CA LYS A 3 -35.13 29.99 -63.00
C LYS A 3 -35.10 30.17 -61.47
N ILE A 4 -36.20 29.71 -60.86
CA ILE A 4 -36.43 29.24 -59.49
C ILE A 4 -35.43 28.14 -59.11
N LEU A 5 -35.07 28.03 -57.82
CA LEU A 5 -34.79 26.74 -57.19
C LEU A 5 -35.24 26.73 -55.73
N PHE A 6 -36.42 26.12 -55.53
CA PHE A 6 -36.88 25.54 -54.27
C PHE A 6 -36.02 24.30 -54.01
N PHE A 7 -35.46 24.14 -52.80
CA PHE A 7 -35.02 22.83 -52.34
C PHE A 7 -35.52 22.58 -50.91
N PRO A 8 -36.51 21.69 -50.74
CA PRO A 8 -36.94 21.19 -49.45
C PRO A 8 -36.10 19.94 -49.11
N VAL A 9 -35.29 19.99 -48.06
CA VAL A 9 -34.75 18.77 -47.43
C VAL A 9 -35.37 18.65 -46.06
N LEU A 10 -36.58 18.11 -46.08
CA LEU A 10 -37.11 17.30 -45.02
C LEU A 10 -36.27 16.01 -45.00
N PHE A 11 -35.23 15.95 -44.17
CA PHE A 11 -34.71 14.67 -43.70
C PHE A 11 -34.05 14.86 -42.34
N PHE A 12 -34.52 14.07 -41.39
CA PHE A 12 -34.05 13.93 -40.01
C PHE A 12 -34.44 15.08 -39.06
N ILE A 13 -35.61 15.02 -38.39
CA ILE A 13 -35.93 14.06 -37.32
C ILE A 13 -34.72 13.97 -36.38
N LEU A 14 -34.69 14.79 -35.33
CA LEU A 14 -35.23 14.43 -34.01
C LEU A 14 -34.09 13.89 -33.14
N LEU A 15 -33.89 14.56 -32.01
CA LEU A 15 -33.43 14.04 -30.73
C LEU A 15 -32.16 13.17 -30.75
N LEU A 16 -31.08 13.74 -30.25
CA LEU A 16 -30.38 13.24 -29.07
C LEU A 16 -29.52 14.40 -28.55
N ASN A 17 -30.09 15.21 -27.66
CA ASN A 17 -29.53 15.34 -26.32
C ASN A 17 -28.64 14.13 -25.96
N ILE A 18 -27.36 14.24 -26.27
CA ILE A 18 -26.34 13.42 -25.60
C ILE A 18 -26.18 14.01 -24.20
N ALA A 19 -27.22 13.82 -23.38
CA ALA A 19 -27.04 13.74 -21.95
C ALA A 19 -26.32 12.41 -21.70
N GLY A 20 -25.15 12.47 -21.07
CA GLY A 20 -24.39 11.26 -20.76
C GLY A 20 -22.94 11.56 -20.46
N THR A 21 -22.72 12.23 -19.33
CA THR A 21 -21.56 12.07 -18.43
C THR A 21 -20.42 11.21 -19.00
N CYS A 22 -19.43 11.82 -19.65
CA CYS A 22 -18.13 11.19 -19.74
C CYS A 22 -17.49 11.26 -18.36
N CYS A 23 -16.84 10.16 -17.96
CA CYS A 23 -16.46 9.86 -16.59
C CYS A 23 -17.69 9.55 -15.72
N ALA A 24 -18.32 8.40 -15.98
CA ALA A 24 -18.48 7.52 -14.83
C ALA A 24 -17.04 7.32 -14.32
N ASP A 25 -16.70 7.94 -13.19
CA ASP A 25 -15.71 7.32 -12.33
C ASP A 25 -16.30 5.95 -12.05
N GLU A 26 -15.84 4.95 -12.80
CA GLU A 26 -15.94 3.61 -12.28
C GLU A 26 -15.28 3.73 -10.91
N VAL A 27 -16.09 3.58 -9.86
CA VAL A 27 -15.55 3.14 -8.59
C VAL A 27 -14.96 1.79 -8.92
N VAL A 28 -13.70 1.81 -9.36
CA VAL A 28 -12.85 0.67 -9.29
C VAL A 28 -12.84 0.42 -7.80
N VAL A 29 -13.64 -0.54 -7.36
CA VAL A 29 -13.43 -1.19 -6.07
C VAL A 29 -12.14 -1.96 -6.24
N THR A 30 -11.03 -1.23 -6.33
CA THR A 30 -9.74 -1.77 -6.04
C THR A 30 -9.75 -1.92 -4.54
N SER A 31 -9.75 -3.17 -4.10
CA SER A 31 -9.32 -3.59 -2.77
C SER A 31 -7.83 -3.28 -2.53
N THR A 32 -7.34 -2.15 -3.02
CA THR A 32 -5.97 -1.67 -2.90
C THR A 32 -5.99 -0.36 -2.15
N VAL A 33 -5.18 -0.26 -1.11
CA VAL A 33 -4.93 1.02 -0.44
C VAL A 33 -3.99 1.80 -1.35
N ASP A 34 -4.31 3.07 -1.62
CA ASP A 34 -3.38 3.93 -2.36
C ASP A 34 -2.03 3.93 -1.65
N LYS A 35 -0.94 3.74 -2.41
CA LYS A 35 0.43 3.78 -1.88
C LYS A 35 0.85 5.22 -1.59
N ILE A 36 0.12 5.87 -0.70
CA ILE A 36 0.42 7.18 -0.11
C ILE A 36 0.56 7.01 1.40
N PRO A 37 1.51 7.71 2.05
CA PRO A 37 1.81 7.50 3.47
C PRO A 37 0.58 7.60 4.39
N ASP A 38 -0.29 8.58 4.16
CA ASP A 38 -1.47 8.81 5.01
C ASP A 38 -2.50 7.67 4.92
N ALA A 39 -2.72 7.12 3.73
CA ALA A 39 -3.64 5.99 3.55
C ALA A 39 -3.09 4.73 4.22
N ILE A 40 -1.80 4.43 4.04
CA ILE A 40 -1.13 3.30 4.69
C ILE A 40 -1.19 3.45 6.21
N ARG A 41 -0.88 4.64 6.74
CA ARG A 41 -0.98 4.92 8.18
C ARG A 41 -2.39 4.71 8.71
N SER A 42 -3.40 5.20 7.99
CA SER A 42 -4.81 5.00 8.36
C SER A 42 -5.18 3.51 8.41
N THR A 43 -4.73 2.71 7.44
CA THR A 43 -4.97 1.26 7.41
C THR A 43 -4.29 0.54 8.57
N LEU A 44 -3.02 0.82 8.83
CA LEU A 44 -2.21 0.12 9.83
C LEU A 44 -2.60 0.49 11.27
N ASN A 45 -3.02 1.74 11.51
CA ASN A 45 -3.50 2.22 12.82
C ASN A 45 -4.81 1.55 13.28
N GLN A 46 -5.46 0.77 12.42
CA GLN A 46 -6.71 0.09 12.74
C GLN A 46 -6.43 -1.38 13.05
N GLY A 47 -6.66 -1.79 14.29
CA GLY A 47 -6.58 -3.19 14.72
C GLY A 47 -5.16 -3.69 15.01
N THR A 48 -5.03 -5.01 15.11
CA THR A 48 -3.77 -5.71 15.35
C THR A 48 -3.36 -6.52 14.14
N TRP A 49 -2.06 -6.67 13.96
CA TRP A 49 -1.45 -7.35 12.82
C TRP A 49 -0.59 -8.52 13.27
N LYS A 50 -0.49 -9.56 12.46
CA LYS A 50 0.37 -10.72 12.69
C LYS A 50 1.29 -10.91 11.52
N ILE A 51 2.53 -11.31 11.80
CA ILE A 51 3.44 -11.75 10.75
C ILE A 51 2.98 -13.13 10.27
N THR A 52 2.69 -13.26 8.99
CA THR A 52 2.33 -14.53 8.33
C THR A 52 3.44 -15.06 7.44
N TYR A 53 4.41 -14.21 7.10
CA TYR A 53 5.60 -14.61 6.35
C TYR A 53 6.79 -13.72 6.73
N PHE A 54 7.96 -14.33 6.95
CA PHE A 54 9.21 -13.59 7.12
C PHE A 54 10.41 -14.40 6.63
N PHE A 55 11.04 -13.92 5.56
CA PHE A 55 12.26 -14.50 4.98
C PHE A 55 13.41 -13.48 5.03
N ASP A 56 14.46 -13.82 5.79
CA ASP A 56 15.66 -13.00 6.01
C ASP A 56 16.79 -13.44 5.09
N SER A 57 16.52 -13.41 3.78
CA SER A 57 17.41 -13.75 2.65
C SER A 57 17.98 -15.18 2.58
N LYS A 58 18.13 -15.87 3.70
CA LYS A 58 18.69 -17.23 3.81
C LYS A 58 17.77 -18.18 4.57
N THR A 59 16.98 -17.65 5.51
CA THR A 59 16.20 -18.47 6.43
C THR A 59 14.82 -17.89 6.67
N ASN A 60 13.84 -18.78 6.86
CA ASN A 60 12.52 -18.41 7.34
C ASN A 60 12.61 -18.06 8.84
N LYS A 61 12.15 -16.87 9.22
CA LYS A 61 12.17 -16.33 10.57
C LYS A 61 10.78 -16.20 11.20
N LEU A 62 9.72 -16.68 10.53
CA LEU A 62 8.34 -16.60 11.00
C LEU A 62 8.17 -17.09 12.44
N ASN A 63 8.80 -18.21 12.79
CA ASN A 63 8.67 -18.82 14.12
C ASN A 63 9.17 -17.92 15.26
N SER A 64 10.06 -16.95 14.98
CA SER A 64 10.52 -15.99 15.98
C SER A 64 9.43 -14.98 16.38
N PHE A 65 8.38 -14.84 15.57
CA PHE A 65 7.35 -13.80 15.74
C PHE A 65 5.90 -14.31 15.70
N SER A 66 5.67 -15.62 15.54
CA SER A 66 4.32 -16.20 15.36
C SER A 66 3.36 -15.98 16.54
N GLY A 67 3.88 -15.74 17.74
CA GLY A 67 3.11 -15.46 18.95
C GLY A 67 2.82 -13.97 19.21
N TYR A 68 3.25 -13.06 18.32
CA TYR A 68 3.15 -11.63 18.55
C TYR A 68 1.97 -11.00 17.81
N ASN A 69 1.25 -10.11 18.51
CA ASN A 69 0.33 -9.16 17.90
C ASN A 69 1.02 -7.80 17.79
N PHE A 70 1.06 -7.26 16.59
CA PHE A 70 1.67 -5.98 16.27
C PHE A 70 0.60 -4.90 16.23
N THR A 71 0.89 -3.75 16.83
CA THR A 71 0.07 -2.55 16.75
C THR A 71 0.93 -1.40 16.25
N PHE A 72 0.59 -0.91 15.07
CA PHE A 72 1.11 0.33 14.52
C PHE A 72 0.27 1.45 15.14
N GLY A 73 0.79 2.12 16.16
CA GLY A 73 0.08 3.13 16.93
C GLY A 73 0.38 4.56 16.46
N LEU A 74 -0.41 5.50 16.98
CA LEU A 74 -0.20 6.94 16.82
C LEU A 74 1.18 7.38 17.34
N ASN A 75 1.65 8.56 16.89
CA ASN A 75 2.96 9.12 17.24
C ASN A 75 4.13 8.15 16.92
N ASP A 76 3.97 7.40 15.83
CA ASP A 76 4.96 6.48 15.29
C ASP A 76 5.36 5.36 16.27
N VAL A 77 4.51 5.01 17.25
CA VAL A 77 4.80 3.95 18.23
C VAL A 77 4.44 2.59 17.66
N LEU A 78 5.38 1.65 17.66
CA LEU A 78 5.14 0.25 17.32
C LEU A 78 5.22 -0.61 18.58
N THR A 79 4.22 -1.45 18.81
CA THR A 79 4.26 -2.46 19.86
C THR A 79 4.10 -3.85 19.27
N ALA A 80 4.89 -4.81 19.73
CA ALA A 80 4.71 -6.23 19.47
C ALA A 80 4.47 -6.93 20.80
N GLN A 81 3.25 -7.43 21.02
CA GLN A 81 2.84 -8.01 22.29
C GLN A 81 2.69 -9.52 22.19
N SER A 82 3.17 -10.23 23.19
CA SER A 82 3.02 -11.69 23.30
C SER A 82 2.68 -12.09 24.75
N THR A 83 2.54 -13.38 25.01
CA THR A 83 2.31 -13.87 26.39
C THR A 83 3.58 -13.91 27.24
N SER A 84 4.76 -13.72 26.65
CA SER A 84 6.05 -13.86 27.32
C SER A 84 6.79 -12.54 27.48
N LEU A 85 7.01 -11.84 26.37
CA LEU A 85 7.75 -10.58 26.34
C LEU A 85 7.14 -9.64 25.30
N ASP A 86 7.05 -8.36 25.68
CA ASP A 86 6.59 -7.29 24.81
C ASP A 86 7.78 -6.49 24.29
N TYR A 87 7.69 -6.06 23.03
CA TYR A 87 8.65 -5.14 22.42
C TYR A 87 7.97 -3.83 22.07
N SER A 88 8.70 -2.73 22.29
CA SER A 88 8.33 -1.41 21.81
C SER A 88 9.38 -0.88 20.85
N GLY A 89 8.92 -0.05 19.92
CA GLY A 89 9.73 0.51 18.87
C GLY A 89 9.05 1.70 18.22
N LYS A 90 9.62 2.09 17.10
CA LYS A 90 9.11 3.10 16.20
C LYS A 90 8.80 2.49 14.84
N TRP A 91 7.84 3.09 14.15
CA TRP A 91 7.57 2.81 12.75
C TRP A 91 7.29 4.11 12.01
N SER A 92 7.62 4.17 10.73
CA SER A 92 7.27 5.33 9.91
C SER A 92 7.01 4.92 8.47
N VAL A 93 6.14 5.69 7.82
CA VAL A 93 5.88 5.57 6.38
C VAL A 93 6.12 6.94 5.79
N ILE A 94 7.01 7.02 4.82
CA ILE A 94 7.31 8.25 4.10
C ILE A 94 7.32 7.98 2.60
N LYS A 95 7.03 9.03 1.83
CA LYS A 95 7.26 9.01 0.40
C LYS A 95 8.73 9.37 0.14
N SER A 96 9.46 8.43 -0.43
CA SER A 96 10.79 8.64 -1.01
C SER A 96 10.74 9.87 -1.93
N ASN A 97 11.76 10.70 -1.80
CA ASN A 97 11.99 11.85 -2.67
C ASN A 97 12.94 11.53 -3.83
N LYS A 98 13.29 10.25 -4.01
CA LYS A 98 14.12 9.82 -5.14
C LYS A 98 13.30 9.99 -6.40
N MET A 99 13.82 10.76 -7.35
CA MET A 99 13.27 10.78 -8.69
C MET A 99 13.62 9.47 -9.38
N ASP A 100 12.73 8.48 -9.28
CA ASP A 100 12.72 7.36 -10.21
C ASP A 100 11.47 7.39 -11.08
N ASP A 101 11.49 6.62 -12.16
CA ASP A 101 10.45 6.62 -13.19
C ASP A 101 9.18 5.85 -12.79
N ASN A 102 9.12 5.32 -11.56
CA ASN A 102 8.02 4.52 -11.09
C ASN A 102 7.44 5.06 -9.77
N PRO A 103 6.29 5.75 -9.82
CA PRO A 103 5.68 6.39 -8.65
C PRO A 103 5.14 5.42 -7.58
N HIS A 104 5.25 4.10 -7.80
CA HIS A 104 4.64 3.04 -6.96
C HIS A 104 5.66 2.29 -6.07
N ASN A 105 6.95 2.60 -6.18
CA ASN A 105 8.08 2.08 -5.38
C ASN A 105 8.61 3.11 -4.39
N ASP A 106 8.01 4.30 -4.36
CA ASP A 106 8.51 5.40 -3.53
C ASP A 106 8.04 5.34 -2.08
N ILE A 107 7.59 4.21 -1.54
CA ILE A 107 7.17 4.16 -0.13
C ILE A 107 8.19 3.43 0.71
N GLU A 108 8.92 4.21 1.49
CA GLU A 108 9.85 3.75 2.52
C GLU A 108 9.07 3.53 3.82
N PHE A 109 9.26 2.34 4.39
CA PHE A 109 8.61 1.86 5.60
C PHE A 109 9.67 1.44 6.60
N THR A 110 9.91 2.25 7.62
CA THR A 110 10.92 1.94 8.64
C THR A 110 10.29 1.23 9.81
N ILE A 111 10.95 0.18 10.30
CA ILE A 111 10.69 -0.43 11.61
C ILE A 111 11.96 -0.28 12.44
N ALA A 112 11.83 0.17 13.69
CA ALA A 112 12.95 0.34 14.60
C ALA A 112 12.57 -0.09 16.02
N PHE A 113 12.86 -1.34 16.39
CA PHE A 113 12.67 -1.81 17.75
C PHE A 113 13.79 -1.35 18.68
N LEU A 114 13.45 -1.02 19.94
CA LEU A 114 14.43 -0.66 20.97
C LEU A 114 15.15 -1.89 21.55
N ASN A 115 14.56 -3.07 21.40
CA ASN A 115 15.07 -4.32 21.95
C ASN A 115 15.86 -5.11 20.89
N PRO A 116 17.03 -5.68 21.22
CA PRO A 116 17.82 -6.50 20.29
C PRO A 116 17.07 -7.72 19.74
N ASN A 117 16.09 -8.27 20.45
CA ASN A 117 15.27 -9.39 19.95
C ASN A 117 14.34 -8.97 18.78
N GLY A 118 14.06 -7.69 18.65
CA GLY A 118 13.36 -7.11 17.49
C GLY A 118 14.28 -6.71 16.33
N ALA A 119 15.60 -6.89 16.48
CA ALA A 119 16.59 -6.41 15.50
C ALA A 119 16.40 -7.02 14.11
N GLY A 120 15.92 -8.28 14.01
CA GLY A 120 15.66 -8.92 12.72
C GLY A 120 14.57 -8.23 11.88
N LEU A 121 13.63 -7.52 12.51
CA LEU A 121 12.59 -6.74 11.82
C LEU A 121 12.99 -5.28 11.61
N SER A 122 14.01 -4.81 12.33
CA SER A 122 14.40 -3.40 12.34
C SER A 122 15.23 -3.10 11.10
N GLU A 123 14.62 -2.43 10.13
CA GLU A 123 15.12 -2.27 8.77
C GLU A 123 14.32 -1.16 8.06
N ASP A 124 14.90 -0.62 6.99
CA ASP A 124 14.21 0.24 6.04
C ASP A 124 13.61 -0.62 4.91
N TRP A 125 12.30 -0.84 5.01
CA TRP A 125 11.54 -1.65 4.06
C TRP A 125 10.95 -0.81 2.93
N HIS A 126 10.58 -1.49 1.86
CA HIS A 126 9.79 -0.96 0.75
C HIS A 126 8.42 -1.62 0.76
N VAL A 127 7.37 -0.81 0.59
CA VAL A 127 6.00 -1.32 0.52
C VAL A 127 5.76 -1.97 -0.85
N PHE A 128 5.82 -3.29 -0.88
CA PHE A 128 5.53 -4.09 -2.07
C PHE A 128 4.04 -4.10 -2.39
N GLU A 129 3.19 -4.33 -1.39
CA GLU A 129 1.73 -4.42 -1.54
C GLU A 129 1.03 -4.00 -0.23
N ILE A 130 -0.11 -3.33 -0.36
CA ILE A 130 -0.97 -2.98 0.79
C ILE A 130 -2.45 -3.10 0.41
N THR A 131 -3.21 -3.78 1.26
CA THR A 131 -4.66 -3.92 1.22
C THR A 131 -5.23 -3.63 2.61
N PRO A 132 -6.56 -3.54 2.80
CA PRO A 132 -7.14 -3.34 4.13
C PRO A 132 -6.76 -4.38 5.19
N THR A 133 -6.33 -5.58 4.76
CA THR A 133 -6.02 -6.73 5.61
C THR A 133 -4.62 -7.30 5.45
N GLN A 134 -3.79 -6.78 4.53
CA GLN A 134 -2.45 -7.30 4.29
C GLN A 134 -1.46 -6.19 3.97
N LEU A 135 -0.25 -6.29 4.54
CA LEU A 135 0.91 -5.46 4.22
C LEU A 135 2.06 -6.38 3.82
N ARG A 136 2.62 -6.20 2.62
CA ARG A 136 3.80 -6.93 2.15
C ARG A 136 4.95 -5.96 1.93
N LEU A 137 6.08 -6.31 2.51
CA LEU A 137 7.30 -5.52 2.56
C LEU A 137 8.46 -6.31 1.95
N ARG A 138 9.42 -5.59 1.38
CA ARG A 138 10.72 -6.13 0.95
C ARG A 138 11.84 -5.14 1.19
N THR A 139 13.07 -5.60 1.37
CA THR A 139 14.22 -4.68 1.34
C THR A 139 14.52 -4.24 -0.10
N THR A 140 15.11 -3.06 -0.29
CA THR A 140 15.78 -2.74 -1.55
C THR A 140 16.99 -3.64 -1.71
N GLU A 141 17.22 -4.13 -2.92
CA GLU A 141 18.41 -4.91 -3.29
C GLU A 141 19.66 -4.16 -2.80
N SER A 142 20.27 -4.67 -1.72
CA SER A 142 21.57 -4.19 -1.27
C SER A 142 22.62 -4.58 -2.31
N SER A 143 23.79 -3.94 -2.31
CA SER A 143 24.90 -4.30 -3.22
C SER A 143 25.38 -5.76 -3.08
N ALA A 144 24.92 -6.48 -2.06
CA ALA A 144 25.18 -7.90 -1.82
C ALA A 144 24.09 -8.85 -2.37
N GLY A 145 22.98 -8.33 -2.92
CA GLY A 145 21.90 -9.12 -3.52
C GLY A 145 21.00 -9.86 -2.51
N GLU A 146 21.06 -9.49 -1.23
CA GLU A 146 20.23 -10.12 -0.20
C GLU A 146 18.91 -9.37 -0.04
N THR A 147 17.85 -9.91 -0.64
CA THR A 147 16.47 -9.39 -0.52
C THR A 147 15.72 -10.15 0.57
N LYS A 148 15.06 -9.40 1.45
CA LYS A 148 14.20 -9.92 2.53
C LYS A 148 12.75 -9.67 2.17
N TYR A 149 11.86 -10.49 2.73
CA TYR A 149 10.41 -10.37 2.52
C TYR A 149 9.67 -10.54 3.84
N LEU A 150 8.67 -9.70 4.07
CA LEU A 150 7.89 -9.68 5.30
C LEU A 150 6.43 -9.42 4.97
N THR A 151 5.52 -10.25 5.49
CA THR A 151 4.08 -10.07 5.32
C THR A 151 3.41 -9.97 6.69
N PHE A 152 2.62 -8.93 6.87
CA PHE A 152 1.66 -8.79 7.94
C PHE A 152 0.24 -9.02 7.42
N GLU A 153 -0.58 -9.70 8.21
CA GLU A 153 -2.03 -9.79 8.01
C GLU A 153 -2.78 -9.28 9.24
N LYS A 154 -3.89 -8.60 9.00
CA LYS A 154 -4.77 -8.11 10.05
C LYS A 154 -5.41 -9.30 10.77
N SER A 155 -5.38 -9.28 12.10
CA SER A 155 -6.04 -10.29 12.95
C SER A 155 -7.52 -10.03 13.12
#